data_AF-A0A1L9SGZ8-F1
#
_entry.id   AF-A0A1L9SGZ8-F1
#
_cell.length_a   1.000
_cell.length_b   1.000
_cell.length_c   1.000
_cell.angle_alpha   90.00
_cell.angle_beta   90.00
_cell.angle_gamma   90.00
#
_symmetry.space_group_name_H-M   'P 1'
#
loop_
_entity.id
_entity.type
_entity.pdbx_description
1 polymer ?
#
loop_
_entity_poly.entity_id
_entity_poly.type
_entity_poly.pdbx_seq_one_letter_code
_entity_poly.pdbx_strand_id
1 'polypeptide(L)'
;MERQLSGHSLKKAQGQPRSFLSTLEPPIFHDKTDIIYNHRERAQRRRIEWPTVDDTVQAIVRAGDDTPKTPLPATAQAVVDREIALCDTRRGLIRDLGVYDQVYLRAPKWRGVLRNLYWRARRQSAVWDVFCLLVDRGFVHPQCLVVPVDLQSDSQDTHLVILLLCRFSYIRQDEDAFLQNKIPCQTGSWYDDIEWLATMIVRSGVDLERLFDTIQACGFLGDCSPEELQEFKQEYPDARITHNPRDREAQPGLDPASEHVFGFWLPHGLASDDEDLFGQQLAGCLGRFNDIEKAFRDTEDISPDQLWLEREQIEFFGQREDLLPGSKNDQPQGDVLIDDAVQSGQRLSA
;
A
#
# COMPACT_ATOMS: atom_id res chain seq x y z
N MET A 1 -79.11 9.26 -29.87
CA MET A 1 -79.92 8.14 -29.35
C MET A 1 -78.96 7.05 -28.93
N GLU A 2 -78.36 7.15 -27.75
CA GLU A 2 -78.92 6.62 -26.49
C GLU A 2 -79.31 5.13 -26.60
N ARG A 3 -78.45 4.26 -26.04
CA ARG A 3 -78.82 3.31 -24.98
C ARG A 3 -77.57 2.64 -24.41
N GLN A 4 -77.29 2.97 -23.15
CA GLN A 4 -76.52 2.15 -22.22
C GLN A 4 -77.23 0.81 -21.99
N LEU A 5 -76.49 -0.24 -21.64
CA LEU A 5 -76.82 -1.16 -20.53
C LEU A 5 -75.58 -2.00 -20.14
N SER A 6 -75.21 -1.85 -18.87
CA SER A 6 -74.57 -2.78 -17.90
C SER A 6 -73.89 -4.05 -18.43
N GLY A 7 -72.68 -4.45 -18.01
CA GLY A 7 -71.95 -4.17 -16.78
C GLY A 7 -71.59 -5.50 -16.10
N HIS A 8 -70.31 -5.82 -15.96
CA HIS A 8 -69.80 -6.67 -14.88
C HIS A 8 -68.40 -6.21 -14.45
N SER A 9 -68.30 -5.97 -13.16
CA SER A 9 -67.26 -5.25 -12.45
C SER A 9 -66.27 -6.26 -11.85
N LEU A 10 -65.02 -6.21 -12.29
CA LEU A 10 -63.89 -6.86 -11.61
C LEU A 10 -63.09 -5.76 -10.91
N LYS A 11 -63.17 -5.78 -9.58
CA LYS A 11 -62.44 -4.92 -8.65
C LYS A 11 -60.94 -4.98 -8.94
N LYS A 12 -60.37 -3.92 -9.52
CA LYS A 12 -58.95 -3.59 -9.37
C LYS A 12 -58.81 -2.66 -8.18
N ALA A 13 -58.22 -3.17 -7.11
CA ALA A 13 -57.79 -2.34 -5.99
C ALA A 13 -56.74 -1.34 -6.51
N GLN A 14 -57.06 -0.05 -6.40
CA GLN A 14 -56.11 1.04 -6.49
C GLN A 14 -55.17 0.93 -5.28
N GLY A 15 -54.02 0.30 -5.48
CA GLY A 15 -52.84 0.56 -4.65
C GLY A 15 -52.21 1.84 -5.17
N GLN A 16 -52.15 2.88 -4.33
CA GLN A 16 -51.28 4.03 -4.55
C GLN A 16 -49.87 3.55 -4.90
N PRO A 17 -49.11 4.23 -5.78
CA PRO A 17 -47.71 3.94 -5.97
C PRO A 17 -47.00 4.25 -4.65
N ARG A 18 -46.74 3.20 -3.86
CA ARG A 18 -45.83 3.30 -2.72
C ARG A 18 -44.47 3.66 -3.30
N SER A 19 -44.05 4.88 -3.00
CA SER A 19 -42.72 5.40 -3.24
C SER A 19 -41.67 4.35 -2.89
N PHE A 20 -40.90 3.92 -3.89
CA PHE A 20 -39.73 3.03 -3.69
C PHE A 20 -38.64 3.72 -2.84
N LEU A 21 -38.78 5.02 -2.58
CA LEU A 21 -37.90 5.87 -1.78
C LEU A 21 -38.34 6.03 -0.32
N SER A 22 -39.37 5.33 0.15
CA SER A 22 -39.82 5.42 1.57
C SER A 22 -39.67 4.13 2.37
N THR A 23 -38.93 3.13 1.86
CA THR A 23 -38.66 1.88 2.60
C THR A 23 -37.17 1.52 2.63
N LEU A 24 -36.30 2.41 2.16
CA LEU A 24 -34.86 2.24 2.18
C LEU A 24 -34.21 3.54 2.64
N GLU A 25 -34.08 3.64 3.96
CA GLU A 25 -32.85 4.00 4.68
C GLU A 25 -33.18 4.29 6.16
N PRO A 26 -32.29 4.04 7.14
CA PRO A 26 -31.06 3.22 7.16
C PRO A 26 -31.11 2.15 8.29
N PRO A 27 -30.50 0.95 8.16
CA PRO A 27 -29.05 0.77 8.07
C PRO A 27 -28.66 -0.43 7.18
N ILE A 28 -28.25 -0.17 5.93
CA ILE A 28 -27.73 -1.25 5.04
C ILE A 28 -26.24 -1.02 4.70
N PHE A 29 -25.64 0.07 5.18
CA PHE A 29 -24.22 0.38 4.94
C PHE A 29 -23.27 -0.14 6.03
N HIS A 30 -23.74 -0.93 7.00
CA HIS A 30 -22.88 -1.55 8.00
C HIS A 30 -22.55 -3.02 7.71
N ASP A 31 -23.25 -3.71 6.79
CA ASP A 31 -23.20 -5.19 6.72
C ASP A 31 -22.64 -5.76 5.40
N LYS A 32 -22.11 -4.94 4.48
CA LYS A 32 -21.53 -5.42 3.20
C LYS A 32 -20.03 -5.23 3.03
N THR A 33 -19.36 -4.63 4.00
CA THR A 33 -17.90 -4.47 4.03
C THR A 33 -17.20 -5.47 4.96
N ASP A 34 -17.95 -6.18 5.81
CA ASP A 34 -17.39 -6.97 6.92
C ASP A 34 -17.11 -8.46 6.61
N ILE A 35 -17.37 -8.95 5.39
CA ILE A 35 -17.13 -10.37 5.03
C ILE A 35 -15.79 -10.59 4.30
N ILE A 36 -15.19 -9.54 3.71
CA ILE A 36 -13.96 -9.70 2.91
C ILE A 36 -12.71 -9.19 3.65
N TYR A 37 -12.86 -8.53 4.82
CA TYR A 37 -11.73 -7.89 5.47
C TYR A 37 -11.73 -8.01 7.00
N ASN A 38 -10.92 -8.94 7.50
CA ASN A 38 -10.78 -9.22 8.93
C ASN A 38 -9.57 -8.46 9.52
N HIS A 39 -9.80 -7.61 10.53
CA HIS A 39 -8.74 -6.91 11.28
C HIS A 39 -7.64 -7.86 11.81
N ARG A 40 -8.02 -9.10 12.15
CA ARG A 40 -7.09 -10.15 12.57
C ARG A 40 -6.15 -10.57 11.44
N GLU A 41 -6.66 -10.76 10.23
CA GLU A 41 -5.85 -11.10 9.05
C GLU A 41 -4.89 -9.97 8.66
N ARG A 42 -5.19 -8.72 9.04
CA ARG A 42 -4.34 -7.55 8.76
C ARG A 42 -3.20 -7.35 9.75
N ALA A 43 -3.47 -7.49 11.05
CA ALA A 43 -2.40 -7.50 12.04
C ALA A 43 -1.46 -8.70 11.81
N GLN A 44 -1.96 -9.78 11.22
CA GLN A 44 -1.15 -10.90 10.72
C GLN A 44 -0.31 -10.56 9.47
N ARG A 45 -0.74 -9.59 8.66
CA ARG A 45 -0.04 -9.11 7.46
C ARG A 45 0.95 -7.99 7.73
N ARG A 46 0.82 -7.27 8.86
CA ARG A 46 1.80 -6.26 9.28
C ARG A 46 3.12 -6.97 9.47
N ARG A 47 3.99 -6.81 8.47
CA ARG A 47 5.27 -7.48 8.46
C ARG A 47 6.10 -6.97 9.62
N ILE A 48 6.58 -7.89 10.47
CA ILE A 48 7.30 -7.56 11.71
C ILE A 48 8.50 -6.63 11.44
N GLU A 49 9.10 -6.80 10.27
CA GLU A 49 10.34 -6.15 9.84
C GLU A 49 10.07 -4.84 9.12
N TRP A 50 8.83 -4.39 9.17
CA TRP A 50 8.34 -3.29 8.41
C TRP A 50 7.60 -2.39 9.36
N PRO A 51 8.03 -1.14 9.44
CA PRO A 51 8.83 -0.43 8.43
C PRO A 51 10.35 -0.34 8.69
N THR A 52 10.86 -0.83 9.82
CA THR A 52 12.30 -0.87 10.14
C THR A 52 13.01 -1.98 9.38
N VAL A 53 13.68 -1.64 8.27
CA VAL A 53 14.59 -2.57 7.59
C VAL A 53 15.54 -3.13 8.64
N ASP A 54 15.45 -4.43 8.89
CA ASP A 54 16.37 -5.14 9.75
C ASP A 54 17.81 -4.78 9.35
N ASP A 55 18.66 -4.44 10.34
CA ASP A 55 20.03 -3.98 10.08
C ASP A 55 20.82 -4.99 9.22
N THR A 56 20.49 -6.28 9.32
CA THR A 56 21.04 -7.36 8.48
C THR A 56 20.59 -7.22 7.04
N VAL A 57 19.28 -7.06 6.79
CA VAL A 57 18.74 -6.86 5.44
C VAL A 57 19.32 -5.58 4.84
N GLN A 58 19.43 -4.51 5.64
CA GLN A 58 20.05 -3.26 5.21
C GLN A 58 21.54 -3.45 4.88
N ALA A 59 22.27 -4.23 5.68
CA ALA A 59 23.68 -4.55 5.43
C ALA A 59 23.85 -5.40 4.15
N ILE A 60 22.97 -6.38 3.90
CA ILE A 60 22.98 -7.21 2.69
C ILE A 60 22.73 -6.35 1.44
N VAL A 61 21.74 -5.46 1.52
CA VAL A 61 21.42 -4.50 0.46
C VAL A 61 22.63 -3.58 0.25
N ARG A 62 23.24 -3.03 1.30
CA ARG A 62 24.45 -2.18 1.25
C ARG A 62 25.68 -2.87 0.69
N ALA A 63 25.86 -4.16 0.97
CA ALA A 63 27.03 -4.93 0.54
C ALA A 63 27.14 -5.01 -0.99
N GLY A 64 26.08 -4.69 -1.74
CA GLY A 64 26.15 -4.50 -3.19
C GLY A 64 26.81 -5.67 -3.93
N ASP A 65 27.58 -5.35 -4.98
CA ASP A 65 28.33 -6.31 -5.81
C ASP A 65 29.51 -7.00 -5.07
N ASP A 66 29.81 -6.62 -3.82
CA ASP A 66 30.90 -7.24 -3.04
C ASP A 66 30.49 -8.59 -2.41
N THR A 67 29.22 -8.98 -2.54
CA THR A 67 28.77 -10.34 -2.19
C THR A 67 29.38 -11.38 -3.13
N PRO A 68 29.65 -12.62 -2.65
CA PRO A 68 30.34 -13.63 -3.44
C PRO A 68 29.68 -13.84 -4.80
N LYS A 69 30.50 -13.97 -5.86
CA LYS A 69 30.13 -14.17 -7.28
C LYS A 69 29.40 -15.51 -7.55
N THR A 70 28.66 -16.01 -6.58
CA THR A 70 27.76 -17.14 -6.75
C THR A 70 26.69 -16.73 -7.77
N PRO A 71 26.48 -17.53 -8.82
CA PRO A 71 25.39 -17.30 -9.76
C PRO A 71 24.06 -17.25 -9.01
N LEU A 72 23.14 -16.43 -9.50
CA LEU A 72 21.77 -16.42 -8.99
C LEU A 72 21.16 -17.82 -9.20
N PRO A 73 20.48 -18.41 -8.18
CA PRO A 73 19.77 -19.67 -8.37
C PRO A 73 18.77 -19.57 -9.53
N ALA A 74 18.64 -20.63 -10.33
CA ALA A 74 17.76 -20.64 -11.50
C ALA A 74 16.29 -20.32 -11.17
N THR A 75 15.84 -20.70 -9.97
CA THR A 75 14.50 -20.39 -9.45
C THR A 75 14.31 -18.90 -9.22
N ALA A 76 15.28 -18.23 -8.61
CA ALA A 76 15.25 -16.78 -8.39
C ALA A 76 15.39 -16.00 -9.70
N GLN A 77 16.22 -16.49 -10.63
CA GLN A 77 16.32 -15.89 -11.97
C GLN A 77 14.98 -15.98 -12.73
N ALA A 78 14.27 -17.10 -12.63
CA ALA A 78 12.95 -17.25 -13.27
C ALA A 78 11.92 -16.24 -12.75
N VAL A 79 11.99 -15.85 -11.47
CA VAL A 79 11.15 -14.78 -10.91
C VAL A 79 11.49 -13.44 -11.55
N VAL A 80 12.78 -13.11 -11.66
CA VAL A 80 13.24 -11.88 -12.32
C VAL A 80 12.83 -11.85 -13.80
N ASP A 81 13.04 -12.94 -14.53
CA ASP A 81 12.70 -13.06 -15.95
C ASP A 81 11.19 -12.86 -16.18
N ARG A 82 10.35 -13.38 -15.28
CA ARG A 82 8.89 -13.18 -15.32
C ARG A 82 8.53 -11.70 -15.21
N GLU A 83 9.18 -10.96 -14.31
CA GLU A 83 8.92 -9.53 -14.10
C GLU A 83 9.42 -8.69 -15.29
N ILE A 84 10.55 -9.04 -15.88
CA ILE A 84 11.06 -8.39 -17.11
C ILE A 84 10.09 -8.63 -18.27
N ALA A 85 9.54 -9.84 -18.40
CA ALA A 85 8.62 -10.18 -19.49
C ALA A 85 7.31 -9.38 -19.46
N LEU A 86 6.95 -8.78 -18.32
CA LEU A 86 5.79 -7.90 -18.19
C LEU A 86 6.05 -6.47 -18.69
N CYS A 87 7.30 -6.10 -18.94
CA CYS A 87 7.66 -4.74 -19.29
C CYS A 87 7.88 -4.57 -20.80
N ASP A 88 7.34 -3.50 -21.38
CA ASP A 88 7.57 -3.15 -22.79
C ASP A 88 8.79 -2.23 -22.95
N THR A 89 9.97 -2.82 -23.14
CA THR A 89 11.23 -2.08 -23.36
C THR A 89 11.38 -1.51 -24.77
N ARG A 90 10.39 -1.69 -25.65
CA ARG A 90 10.47 -1.23 -27.06
C ARG A 90 9.93 0.19 -27.27
N ARG A 91 9.29 0.79 -26.26
CA ARG A 91 8.81 2.18 -26.33
C ARG A 91 9.95 3.16 -25.97
N GLY A 92 9.86 4.38 -26.51
CA GLY A 92 10.95 5.36 -26.44
C GLY A 92 11.32 5.91 -25.06
N LEU A 93 10.50 5.66 -24.02
CA LEU A 93 10.82 5.97 -22.63
C LEU A 93 10.85 4.69 -21.80
N ILE A 94 12.06 4.28 -21.39
CA ILE A 94 12.26 3.12 -20.51
C ILE A 94 12.32 3.65 -19.07
N ARG A 95 11.23 3.47 -18.30
CA ARG A 95 11.26 3.69 -16.84
C ARG A 95 12.22 2.68 -16.19
N ASP A 96 12.83 3.04 -15.07
CA ASP A 96 13.86 2.23 -14.41
C ASP A 96 15.06 1.86 -15.31
N LEU A 97 15.49 2.77 -16.18
CA LEU A 97 16.63 2.56 -17.10
C LEU A 97 17.85 1.94 -16.41
N GLY A 98 18.15 2.36 -15.17
CA GLY A 98 19.24 1.79 -14.39
C GLY A 98 19.12 0.27 -14.20
N VAL A 99 17.90 -0.25 -13.99
CA VAL A 99 17.68 -1.70 -13.84
C VAL A 99 17.92 -2.42 -15.16
N TYR A 100 17.44 -1.86 -16.25
CA TYR A 100 17.68 -2.40 -17.59
C TYR A 100 19.14 -2.35 -18.00
N ASP A 101 19.88 -1.32 -17.59
CA ASP A 101 21.33 -1.25 -17.77
C ASP A 101 22.02 -2.46 -17.14
N GLN A 102 21.51 -3.00 -16.02
CA GLN A 102 22.04 -4.22 -15.39
C GLN A 102 21.64 -5.50 -16.14
N VAL A 103 20.43 -5.54 -16.70
CA VAL A 103 19.90 -6.70 -17.45
C VAL A 103 20.61 -6.87 -18.79
N TYR A 104 20.90 -5.77 -19.48
CA TYR A 104 21.46 -5.79 -20.83
C TYR A 104 23.00 -5.78 -20.88
N LEU A 105 23.67 -5.88 -19.72
CA LEU A 105 25.12 -6.11 -19.70
C LEU A 105 25.48 -7.44 -20.37
N ARG A 106 26.70 -7.52 -20.92
CA ARG A 106 27.27 -8.78 -21.43
C ARG A 106 27.28 -9.89 -20.37
N ALA A 107 27.39 -9.51 -19.10
CA ALA A 107 27.20 -10.37 -17.94
C ALA A 107 26.15 -9.71 -17.03
N PRO A 108 24.87 -10.08 -17.14
CA PRO A 108 23.81 -9.44 -16.39
C PRO A 108 23.99 -9.56 -14.87
N LYS A 109 23.68 -8.48 -14.14
CA LYS A 109 23.76 -8.46 -12.66
C LYS A 109 22.44 -8.90 -12.02
N TRP A 110 22.03 -10.14 -12.26
CA TRP A 110 20.73 -10.66 -11.83
C TRP A 110 20.41 -10.50 -10.34
N ARG A 111 21.41 -10.70 -9.46
CA ARG A 111 21.25 -10.49 -8.01
C ARG A 111 20.94 -9.01 -7.69
N GLY A 112 21.60 -8.07 -8.36
CA GLY A 112 21.30 -6.63 -8.24
C GLY A 112 19.87 -6.30 -8.69
N VAL A 113 19.39 -6.91 -9.77
CA VAL A 113 18.01 -6.78 -10.24
C VAL A 113 17.01 -7.32 -9.21
N LEU A 114 17.27 -8.50 -8.63
CA LEU A 114 16.42 -9.09 -7.58
C LEU A 114 16.36 -8.20 -6.32
N ARG A 115 17.49 -7.62 -5.90
CA ARG A 115 17.51 -6.67 -4.77
C ARG A 115 16.66 -5.42 -5.04
N ASN A 116 16.65 -4.93 -6.28
CA ASN A 116 15.79 -3.81 -6.69
C ASN A 116 14.30 -4.17 -6.64
N LEU A 117 13.95 -5.38 -7.11
CA LEU A 117 12.59 -5.90 -7.03
C LEU A 117 12.15 -6.03 -5.56
N TYR A 118 12.96 -6.66 -4.71
CA TYR A 118 12.68 -6.77 -3.28
C TYR A 118 12.48 -5.40 -2.62
N TRP A 119 13.37 -4.44 -2.89
CA TRP A 119 13.26 -3.10 -2.29
C TRP A 119 12.00 -2.35 -2.72
N ARG A 120 11.57 -2.50 -3.98
CA ARG A 120 10.31 -1.92 -4.48
C ARG A 120 9.09 -2.61 -3.90
N ALA A 121 9.08 -3.94 -3.89
CA ALA A 121 8.13 -4.73 -3.13
C ALA A 121 8.04 -4.22 -1.69
N ARG A 122 9.18 -3.77 -1.15
CA ARG A 122 9.27 -3.21 0.19
C ARG A 122 8.63 -1.87 0.48
N ARG A 123 8.34 -1.10 -0.53
CA ARG A 123 7.56 0.12 -0.35
C ARG A 123 6.11 -0.12 -0.69
N GLN A 124 5.87 -0.87 -1.76
CA GLN A 124 4.52 -1.19 -2.22
C GLN A 124 3.73 -2.02 -1.22
N SER A 125 4.35 -2.94 -0.46
CA SER A 125 3.64 -3.62 0.63
C SER A 125 3.24 -2.66 1.75
N ALA A 126 4.11 -1.72 2.15
CA ALA A 126 3.77 -0.73 3.18
C ALA A 126 2.63 0.20 2.72
N VAL A 127 2.71 0.66 1.46
CA VAL A 127 1.64 1.45 0.83
C VAL A 127 0.33 0.65 0.74
N TRP A 128 0.41 -0.63 0.37
CA TRP A 128 -0.73 -1.52 0.33
C TRP A 128 -1.37 -1.66 1.72
N ASP A 129 -0.58 -1.83 2.78
CA ASP A 129 -1.09 -1.93 4.16
C ASP A 129 -1.79 -0.64 4.60
N VAL A 130 -1.29 0.53 4.20
CA VAL A 130 -2.00 1.81 4.40
C VAL A 130 -3.32 1.81 3.64
N PHE A 131 -3.33 1.47 2.36
CA PHE A 131 -4.56 1.38 1.57
C PHE A 131 -5.59 0.47 2.24
N CYS A 132 -5.16 -0.72 2.68
CA CYS A 132 -5.98 -1.64 3.43
C CYS A 132 -6.59 -0.90 4.62
N LEU A 133 -5.77 -0.33 5.50
CA LEU A 133 -6.22 0.37 6.71
C LEU A 133 -7.28 1.43 6.39
N LEU A 134 -7.07 2.21 5.33
CA LEU A 134 -8.01 3.22 4.89
C LEU A 134 -9.36 2.63 4.44
N VAL A 135 -9.35 1.47 3.78
CA VAL A 135 -10.57 0.72 3.46
C VAL A 135 -11.34 0.31 4.72
N ASP A 136 -10.64 -0.26 5.72
CA ASP A 136 -11.29 -0.69 6.97
C ASP A 136 -11.94 0.44 7.73
N ARG A 137 -11.27 1.60 7.73
CA ARG A 137 -11.75 2.80 8.42
C ARG A 137 -12.82 3.54 7.61
N GLY A 138 -13.19 3.02 6.44
CA GLY A 138 -14.21 3.61 5.56
C GLY A 138 -13.77 4.90 4.87
N PHE A 139 -12.46 5.18 4.82
CA PHE A 139 -11.92 6.31 4.06
C PHE A 139 -11.86 5.97 2.57
N VAL A 140 -11.44 4.76 2.21
CA VAL A 140 -11.26 4.38 0.80
C VAL A 140 -12.22 3.25 0.43
N HIS A 141 -12.80 3.30 -0.78
CA HIS A 141 -13.67 2.23 -1.27
C HIS A 141 -12.91 1.32 -2.25
N PRO A 142 -12.87 -0.01 -2.08
CA PRO A 142 -12.09 -0.93 -2.94
C PRO A 142 -12.39 -0.83 -4.44
N GLN A 143 -13.58 -0.36 -4.82
CA GLN A 143 -13.91 -0.11 -6.23
C GLN A 143 -13.00 0.94 -6.90
N CYS A 144 -12.25 1.75 -6.16
CA CYS A 144 -11.25 2.64 -6.75
C CYS A 144 -10.15 1.88 -7.52
N LEU A 145 -9.96 0.58 -7.22
CA LEU A 145 -9.01 -0.32 -7.91
C LEU A 145 -9.50 -0.78 -9.29
N VAL A 146 -10.80 -0.65 -9.60
CA VAL A 146 -11.37 -1.08 -10.88
C VAL A 146 -10.92 -0.16 -12.03
N VAL A 147 -10.72 1.12 -11.73
CA VAL A 147 -10.31 2.11 -12.73
C VAL A 147 -8.78 2.00 -12.92
N PRO A 148 -8.27 1.78 -14.14
CA PRO A 148 -6.82 1.76 -14.37
C PRO A 148 -6.21 3.12 -14.07
N VAL A 149 -4.99 3.15 -13.53
CA VAL A 149 -4.27 4.39 -13.21
C VAL A 149 -3.27 4.71 -14.31
N ASP A 150 -3.26 5.94 -14.79
CA ASP A 150 -2.19 6.51 -15.60
C ASP A 150 -1.12 7.08 -14.65
N LEU A 151 -0.04 6.32 -14.45
CA LEU A 151 1.11 6.66 -13.59
C LEU A 151 2.01 7.78 -14.19
N GLN A 152 1.60 8.42 -15.28
CA GLN A 152 2.32 9.54 -15.90
C GLN A 152 1.54 10.85 -15.81
N SER A 153 0.22 10.77 -15.72
CA SER A 153 -0.63 11.94 -15.49
C SER A 153 -0.41 12.50 -14.09
N ASP A 154 -0.64 13.80 -13.86
CA ASP A 154 -0.69 14.36 -12.51
C ASP A 154 -1.96 15.21 -12.40
N SER A 155 -2.68 15.09 -11.29
CA SER A 155 -3.86 15.91 -11.00
C SER A 155 -3.57 16.78 -9.79
N GLN A 156 -4.15 17.97 -9.72
CA GLN A 156 -3.89 18.89 -8.61
C GLN A 156 -4.22 18.27 -7.25
N ASP A 157 -5.31 17.51 -7.16
CA ASP A 157 -5.74 16.85 -5.93
C ASP A 157 -4.81 15.68 -5.57
N THR A 158 -4.40 14.88 -6.55
CA THR A 158 -3.42 13.81 -6.34
C THR A 158 -2.09 14.39 -5.88
N HIS A 159 -1.60 15.45 -6.54
CA HIS A 159 -0.39 16.16 -6.15
C HIS A 159 -0.43 16.66 -4.69
N LEU A 160 -1.55 17.27 -4.29
CA LEU A 160 -1.74 17.74 -2.92
C LEU A 160 -1.63 16.60 -1.89
N VAL A 161 -2.22 15.43 -2.19
CA VAL A 161 -2.13 14.25 -1.32
C VAL A 161 -0.72 13.67 -1.33
N ILE A 162 -0.01 13.66 -2.47
CA ILE A 162 1.40 13.25 -2.53
C ILE A 162 2.24 14.14 -1.60
N LEU A 163 2.08 15.46 -1.65
CA LEU A 163 2.82 16.40 -0.80
C LEU A 163 2.56 16.18 0.70
N LEU A 164 1.36 15.74 1.06
CA LEU A 164 1.01 15.36 2.43
C LEU A 164 1.65 14.04 2.83
N LEU A 165 1.57 13.02 1.97
CA LEU A 165 2.15 11.70 2.22
C LEU A 165 3.68 11.77 2.30
N CYS A 166 4.34 12.63 1.52
CA CYS A 166 5.80 12.80 1.58
C CYS A 166 6.33 13.42 2.90
N ARG A 167 5.45 13.81 3.84
CA ARG A 167 5.83 14.27 5.19
C ARG A 167 6.14 13.12 6.16
N PHE A 168 5.87 11.89 5.75
CA PHE A 168 6.19 10.72 6.56
C PHE A 168 7.66 10.32 6.40
N SER A 169 8.29 10.01 7.54
CA SER A 169 9.74 9.89 7.65
C SER A 169 10.36 8.76 6.82
N TYR A 170 9.70 7.61 6.60
CA TYR A 170 10.35 6.53 5.84
C TYR A 170 10.53 6.85 4.36
N ILE A 171 9.63 7.65 3.78
CA ILE A 171 9.76 8.12 2.40
C ILE A 171 11.07 8.91 2.26
N ARG A 172 11.30 9.85 3.17
CA ARG A 172 12.51 10.68 3.20
C ARG A 172 13.76 9.90 3.59
N GLN A 173 13.67 9.01 4.57
CA GLN A 173 14.82 8.20 5.03
C GLN A 173 15.34 7.27 3.93
N ASP A 174 14.43 6.64 3.18
CA ASP A 174 14.82 5.79 2.04
C ASP A 174 15.41 6.66 0.91
N GLU A 175 14.83 7.82 0.62
CA GLU A 175 15.36 8.76 -0.38
C GLU A 175 16.76 9.26 0.01
N ASP A 176 16.95 9.68 1.26
CA ASP A 176 18.26 10.10 1.80
C ASP A 176 19.28 8.95 1.76
N ALA A 177 18.86 7.74 2.13
CA ALA A 177 19.71 6.56 2.05
C ALA A 177 20.12 6.28 0.59
N PHE A 178 19.21 6.45 -0.37
CA PHE A 178 19.50 6.31 -1.79
C PHE A 178 20.50 7.37 -2.27
N LEU A 179 20.25 8.65 -1.98
CA LEU A 179 21.13 9.77 -2.35
C LEU A 179 22.53 9.64 -1.74
N GLN A 180 22.63 9.05 -0.56
CA GLN A 180 23.90 8.77 0.12
C GLN A 180 24.57 7.47 -0.34
N ASN A 181 24.04 6.79 -1.36
CA ASN A 181 24.48 5.47 -1.83
C ASN A 181 24.51 4.40 -0.73
N LYS A 182 23.70 4.58 0.33
CA LYS A 182 23.52 3.61 1.42
C LYS A 182 22.54 2.50 1.06
N ILE A 183 21.82 2.63 -0.05
CA ILE A 183 21.04 1.55 -0.65
C ILE A 183 21.34 1.57 -2.16
N PRO A 184 21.88 0.48 -2.75
CA PRO A 184 22.20 0.43 -4.17
C PRO A 184 20.97 0.27 -5.08
N CYS A 185 19.77 0.53 -4.57
CA CYS A 185 18.55 0.37 -5.33
C CYS A 185 18.36 1.55 -6.29
N GLN A 186 18.39 1.25 -7.60
CA GLN A 186 17.98 2.15 -8.67
C GLN A 186 16.47 2.46 -8.62
N THR A 187 15.73 1.77 -7.75
CA THR A 187 14.33 1.99 -7.43
C THR A 187 14.14 2.73 -6.11
N GLY A 188 15.07 3.56 -5.64
CA GLY A 188 14.96 4.24 -4.32
C GLY A 188 13.78 5.20 -4.16
N SER A 189 13.20 5.68 -5.27
CA SER A 189 12.04 6.57 -5.24
C SER A 189 10.76 5.87 -4.80
N TRP A 190 10.03 6.50 -3.89
CA TRP A 190 8.67 6.16 -3.46
C TRP A 190 7.59 6.76 -4.38
N TYR A 191 7.96 7.59 -5.35
CA TYR A 191 7.02 8.45 -6.08
C TYR A 191 5.85 7.66 -6.69
N ASP A 192 6.11 6.63 -7.51
CA ASP A 192 5.06 5.82 -8.13
C ASP A 192 4.16 5.12 -7.08
N ASP A 193 4.76 4.70 -5.96
CA ASP A 193 4.08 3.97 -4.89
C ASP A 193 3.09 4.90 -4.15
N ILE A 194 3.56 6.10 -3.77
CA ILE A 194 2.78 7.13 -3.06
C ILE A 194 1.73 7.76 -3.98
N GLU A 195 2.09 7.96 -5.24
CA GLU A 195 1.21 8.51 -6.26
C GLU A 195 0.02 7.58 -6.53
N TRP A 196 0.23 6.26 -6.52
CA TRP A 196 -0.86 5.30 -6.57
C TRP A 196 -1.81 5.45 -5.36
N LEU A 197 -1.27 5.54 -4.14
CA LEU A 197 -2.08 5.67 -2.92
C LEU A 197 -2.87 6.98 -2.91
N ALA A 198 -2.22 8.08 -3.29
CA ALA A 198 -2.83 9.38 -3.44
C ALA A 198 -4.01 9.34 -4.42
N THR A 199 -3.84 8.64 -5.55
CA THR A 199 -4.92 8.45 -6.52
C THR A 199 -6.11 7.70 -5.90
N MET A 200 -5.88 6.63 -5.12
CA MET A 200 -6.96 5.89 -4.45
C MET A 200 -7.72 6.76 -3.43
N ILE A 201 -7.00 7.63 -2.72
CA ILE A 201 -7.55 8.61 -1.77
C ILE A 201 -8.46 9.61 -2.48
N VAL A 202 -7.97 10.23 -3.57
CA VAL A 202 -8.74 11.22 -4.36
C VAL A 202 -9.98 10.59 -4.99
N ARG A 203 -9.87 9.34 -5.47
CA ARG A 203 -10.99 8.57 -6.02
C ARG A 203 -12.09 8.25 -5.01
N SER A 204 -11.80 8.31 -3.71
CA SER A 204 -12.77 8.00 -2.66
C SER A 204 -13.34 9.25 -1.97
N GLY A 205 -12.73 10.42 -2.13
CA GLY A 205 -13.29 11.69 -1.69
C GLY A 205 -13.34 11.87 -0.16
N VAL A 206 -12.18 11.86 0.48
CA VAL A 206 -12.03 11.82 1.95
C VAL A 206 -11.73 13.17 2.60
N ASP A 207 -12.04 13.27 3.89
CA ASP A 207 -11.53 14.33 4.77
C ASP A 207 -10.03 14.12 5.04
N LEU A 208 -9.19 15.03 4.54
CA LEU A 208 -7.73 14.92 4.61
C LEU A 208 -7.19 14.92 6.04
N GLU A 209 -7.82 15.65 6.97
CA GLU A 209 -7.32 15.75 8.34
C GLU A 209 -7.49 14.42 9.08
N ARG A 210 -8.70 13.83 9.01
CA ARG A 210 -8.97 12.52 9.61
C ARG A 210 -8.20 11.37 8.94
N LEU A 211 -8.03 11.46 7.63
CA LEU A 211 -7.21 10.53 6.88
C LEU A 211 -5.76 10.56 7.40
N PHE A 212 -5.20 11.75 7.55
CA PHE A 212 -3.82 11.93 7.97
C PHE A 212 -3.59 11.41 9.39
N ASP A 213 -4.45 11.77 10.35
CA ASP A 213 -4.37 11.25 11.72
C ASP A 213 -4.39 9.72 11.75
N THR A 214 -5.16 9.10 10.86
CA THR A 214 -5.23 7.64 10.73
C THR A 214 -3.93 7.04 10.19
N ILE A 215 -3.33 7.66 9.17
CA ILE A 215 -2.05 7.21 8.60
C ILE A 215 -0.92 7.43 9.63
N GLN A 216 -0.92 8.55 10.34
CA GLN A 216 0.05 8.80 11.40
C GLN A 216 -0.07 7.76 12.53
N ALA A 217 -1.29 7.45 12.97
CA ALA A 217 -1.51 6.50 14.06
C ALA A 217 -1.08 5.06 13.74
N CYS A 218 -1.00 4.67 12.45
CA CYS A 218 -0.61 3.32 12.07
C CYS A 218 0.90 3.11 11.91
N GLY A 219 1.66 4.19 11.67
CA GLY A 219 3.12 4.16 11.55
C GLY A 219 3.67 3.42 10.33
N PHE A 220 2.84 2.95 9.37
CA PHE A 220 3.33 2.22 8.19
C PHE A 220 4.25 3.05 7.29
N LEU A 221 4.04 4.37 7.22
CA LEU A 221 4.91 5.31 6.50
C LEU A 221 5.94 6.00 7.42
N GLY A 222 5.91 5.68 8.71
CA GLY A 222 6.78 6.23 9.74
C GLY A 222 6.16 7.42 10.45
N ASP A 223 6.98 8.08 11.25
CA ASP A 223 6.56 9.28 11.97
C ASP A 223 6.41 10.45 11.01
N CYS A 224 5.39 11.27 11.21
CA CYS A 224 5.37 12.64 10.68
C CYS A 224 5.70 13.59 11.84
N SER A 225 6.70 14.44 11.65
CA SER A 225 7.01 15.46 12.65
C SER A 225 5.87 16.48 12.73
N PRO A 226 5.51 16.96 13.94
CA PRO A 226 4.53 18.04 14.09
C PRO A 226 4.91 19.29 13.29
N GLU A 227 6.21 19.55 13.15
CA GLU A 227 6.76 20.67 12.39
C GLU A 227 6.44 20.54 10.89
N GLU A 228 6.68 19.37 10.28
CA GLU A 228 6.40 19.16 8.85
C GLU A 228 4.90 19.23 8.54
N LEU A 229 4.07 18.74 9.44
CA LEU A 229 2.62 18.88 9.32
C LEU A 229 2.19 20.35 9.43
N GLN A 230 2.78 21.08 10.37
CA GLN A 230 2.48 22.49 10.57
C GLN A 230 2.95 23.34 9.38
N GLU A 231 4.08 23.00 8.76
CA GLU A 231 4.55 23.60 7.50
C GLU A 231 3.57 23.35 6.36
N PHE A 232 3.11 22.10 6.18
CA PHE A 232 2.10 21.77 5.16
C PHE A 232 0.81 22.56 5.37
N LYS A 233 0.31 22.64 6.61
CA LYS A 233 -0.91 23.42 6.95
C LYS A 233 -0.73 24.92 6.71
N GLN A 234 0.50 25.46 6.82
CA GLN A 234 0.78 26.85 6.53
C GLN A 234 0.90 27.13 5.02
N GLU A 235 1.49 26.20 4.27
CA GLU A 235 1.65 26.30 2.82
C GLU A 235 0.30 26.11 2.10
N TYR A 236 -0.56 25.25 2.65
CA TYR A 236 -1.86 24.89 2.08
C TYR A 236 -3.00 25.04 3.13
N PRO A 237 -3.32 26.26 3.58
CA PRO A 237 -4.29 26.50 4.65
C PRO A 237 -5.73 26.09 4.28
N ASP A 238 -6.04 26.08 2.98
CA ASP A 238 -7.33 25.69 2.43
C ASP A 238 -7.25 24.33 1.69
N ALA A 239 -6.27 23.49 2.02
CA ALA A 239 -6.09 22.16 1.43
C ALA A 239 -7.39 21.34 1.49
N ARG A 240 -7.96 21.07 0.32
CA ARG A 240 -9.14 20.23 0.14
C ARG A 240 -8.97 19.48 -1.17
N ILE A 241 -9.37 18.22 -1.17
CA ILE A 241 -9.49 17.42 -2.40
C ILE A 241 -10.94 17.38 -2.85
N THR A 242 -11.13 17.28 -4.17
CA THR A 242 -12.42 17.00 -4.78
C THR A 242 -12.54 15.48 -4.99
N HIS A 243 -13.69 14.93 -4.66
CA HIS A 243 -13.98 13.54 -4.97
C HIS A 243 -14.03 13.34 -6.50
N ASN A 244 -13.08 12.59 -7.04
CA ASN A 244 -13.03 12.26 -8.46
C ASN A 244 -12.82 10.74 -8.66
N PRO A 245 -13.89 9.94 -8.79
CA PRO A 245 -13.80 8.47 -8.95
C PRO A 245 -12.96 7.99 -10.13
N ARG A 246 -12.72 8.86 -11.12
CA ARG A 246 -11.93 8.57 -12.33
C ARG A 246 -10.66 9.41 -12.39
N ASP A 247 -10.17 9.88 -11.24
CA ASP A 247 -8.91 10.63 -11.19
C ASP A 247 -7.79 9.78 -11.81
N ARG A 248 -7.04 10.41 -12.71
CA ARG A 248 -5.91 9.80 -13.42
C ARG A 248 -6.25 8.46 -14.07
N GLU A 249 -7.44 8.36 -14.65
CA GLU A 249 -7.80 7.16 -15.41
C GLU A 249 -6.98 7.05 -16.70
N ALA A 250 -6.40 5.87 -16.92
CA ALA A 250 -5.68 5.58 -18.16
C ALA A 250 -6.59 5.65 -19.39
N GLN A 251 -6.09 6.26 -20.48
CA GLN A 251 -6.91 6.40 -21.68
C GLN A 251 -7.18 5.03 -22.35
N PRO A 252 -8.39 4.82 -22.89
CA PRO A 252 -8.72 3.60 -23.62
C PRO A 252 -7.76 3.36 -24.79
N GLY A 253 -7.18 2.16 -24.86
CA GLY A 253 -6.30 1.75 -25.96
C GLY A 253 -4.80 2.00 -25.73
N LEU A 254 -4.41 2.68 -24.66
CA LEU A 254 -3.09 2.49 -24.07
C LEU A 254 -3.15 1.19 -23.28
N ASP A 255 -2.30 0.22 -23.63
CA ASP A 255 -2.17 -0.99 -22.84
C ASP A 255 -1.62 -0.58 -21.47
N PRO A 256 -2.35 -0.77 -20.35
CA PRO A 256 -1.84 -0.49 -19.02
C PRO A 256 -0.52 -1.22 -18.75
N ALA A 257 -0.29 -2.34 -19.46
CA ALA A 257 0.95 -3.08 -19.39
C ALA A 257 2.14 -2.45 -20.13
N SER A 258 1.85 -1.60 -21.12
CA SER A 258 2.87 -0.88 -21.88
C SER A 258 3.44 0.35 -21.15
N GLU A 259 2.97 0.62 -19.93
CA GLU A 259 3.42 1.71 -19.06
C GLU A 259 4.02 1.20 -17.74
N HIS A 260 4.22 -0.11 -17.63
CA HIS A 260 4.68 -0.74 -16.40
C HIS A 260 6.08 -0.25 -15.98
N VAL A 261 6.10 0.43 -14.85
CA VAL A 261 7.27 0.60 -14.01
C VAL A 261 7.74 -0.80 -13.58
N PHE A 262 9.03 -1.12 -13.70
CA PHE A 262 9.53 -2.49 -13.57
C PHE A 262 9.27 -3.07 -12.18
N GLY A 263 8.49 -4.14 -12.08
CA GLY A 263 8.09 -4.66 -10.77
C GLY A 263 7.14 -3.73 -10.01
N PHE A 264 6.18 -3.12 -10.70
CA PHE A 264 5.02 -2.50 -10.09
C PHE A 264 3.90 -3.54 -9.90
N TRP A 265 3.37 -3.64 -8.68
CA TRP A 265 2.40 -4.68 -8.27
C TRP A 265 1.18 -4.11 -7.54
N LEU A 266 1.16 -2.83 -7.20
CA LEU A 266 -0.02 -2.21 -6.61
C LEU A 266 -1.24 -2.37 -7.54
N PRO A 267 -2.37 -2.95 -7.06
CA PRO A 267 -3.50 -3.29 -7.92
C PRO A 267 -4.18 -2.06 -8.53
N HIS A 268 -4.53 -2.12 -9.82
CA HIS A 268 -5.41 -1.18 -10.49
C HIS A 268 -5.94 -1.80 -11.79
N GLY A 269 -7.05 -1.28 -12.32
CA GLY A 269 -7.67 -1.82 -13.53
C GLY A 269 -8.29 -3.22 -13.33
N LEU A 270 -8.75 -3.52 -12.12
CA LEU A 270 -9.34 -4.83 -11.79
C LEU A 270 -10.76 -4.98 -12.38
N ALA A 271 -11.23 -6.23 -12.50
CA ALA A 271 -12.57 -6.53 -13.00
C ALA A 271 -13.67 -5.91 -12.13
N SER A 272 -14.64 -5.22 -12.75
CA SER A 272 -15.75 -4.57 -12.04
C SER A 272 -16.93 -5.49 -11.74
N ASP A 273 -17.20 -6.44 -12.65
CA ASP A 273 -18.48 -7.15 -12.73
C ASP A 273 -18.40 -8.61 -12.26
N ASP A 274 -17.20 -9.08 -11.90
CA ASP A 274 -16.92 -10.46 -11.52
C ASP A 274 -16.07 -10.46 -10.24
N GLU A 275 -16.72 -10.74 -9.10
CA GLU A 275 -16.09 -10.75 -7.78
C GLU A 275 -15.00 -11.84 -7.67
N ASP A 276 -15.20 -13.00 -8.29
CA ASP A 276 -14.24 -14.09 -8.29
C ASP A 276 -12.99 -13.71 -9.10
N LEU A 277 -13.18 -13.09 -10.28
CA LEU A 277 -12.08 -12.59 -11.09
C LEU A 277 -11.35 -11.43 -10.42
N PHE A 278 -12.07 -10.49 -9.79
CA PHE A 278 -11.49 -9.41 -9.01
C PHE A 278 -10.59 -9.95 -7.90
N GLY A 279 -11.10 -10.93 -7.13
CA GLY A 279 -10.33 -11.59 -6.06
C GLY A 279 -9.10 -12.32 -6.60
N GLN A 280 -9.21 -13.02 -7.74
CA GLN A 280 -8.09 -13.70 -8.38
C GLN A 280 -7.02 -12.73 -8.90
N GLN A 281 -7.42 -11.63 -9.53
CA GLN A 281 -6.49 -10.61 -10.01
C GLN A 281 -5.76 -9.92 -8.85
N LEU A 282 -6.50 -9.56 -7.80
CA LEU A 282 -5.93 -9.00 -6.58
C LEU A 282 -4.92 -9.96 -5.94
N ALA A 283 -5.29 -11.23 -5.77
CA ALA A 283 -4.39 -12.26 -5.25
C ALA A 283 -3.17 -12.48 -6.16
N GLY A 284 -3.34 -12.36 -7.48
CA GLY A 284 -2.25 -12.44 -8.46
C GLY A 284 -1.24 -11.31 -8.31
N CYS A 285 -1.71 -10.07 -8.10
CA CYS A 285 -0.84 -8.92 -7.82
C CYS A 285 -0.01 -9.13 -6.55
N LEU A 286 -0.65 -9.52 -5.45
CA LEU A 286 0.02 -9.73 -4.16
C LEU A 286 0.93 -10.98 -4.17
N GLY A 287 0.55 -12.02 -4.93
CA GLY A 287 1.36 -13.22 -5.10
C GLY A 287 2.73 -12.95 -5.73
N ARG A 288 2.81 -12.01 -6.68
CA ARG A 288 4.08 -11.61 -7.31
C ARG A 288 5.09 -11.07 -6.28
N PHE A 289 4.62 -10.25 -5.33
CA PHE A 289 5.45 -9.78 -4.23
C PHE A 289 5.99 -10.94 -3.39
N ASN A 290 5.13 -11.85 -2.97
CA ASN A 290 5.53 -13.00 -2.15
C ASN A 290 6.56 -13.90 -2.84
N ASP A 291 6.43 -14.08 -4.15
CA ASP A 291 7.41 -14.84 -4.96
C ASP A 291 8.80 -14.17 -4.94
N ILE A 292 8.85 -12.84 -4.99
CA ILE A 292 10.09 -12.04 -5.00
C ILE A 292 10.75 -12.00 -3.64
N GLU A 293 9.98 -11.78 -2.59
CA GLU A 293 10.50 -11.81 -1.23
C GLU A 293 11.10 -13.17 -0.89
N LYS A 294 10.40 -14.25 -1.25
CA LYS A 294 10.92 -15.60 -1.10
C LYS A 294 12.21 -15.80 -1.91
N ALA A 295 12.22 -15.40 -3.19
CA ALA A 295 13.41 -15.52 -4.02
C ALA A 295 14.59 -14.72 -3.46
N PHE A 296 14.35 -13.52 -2.92
CA PHE A 296 15.36 -12.69 -2.27
C PHE A 296 15.90 -13.36 -1.01
N ARG A 297 15.02 -13.80 -0.12
CA ARG A 297 15.38 -14.51 1.11
C ARG A 297 16.27 -15.72 0.82
N ASP A 298 15.82 -16.59 -0.08
CA ASP A 298 16.52 -17.81 -0.45
C ASP A 298 17.87 -17.52 -1.14
N THR A 299 17.97 -16.42 -1.90
CA THR A 299 19.19 -16.04 -2.65
C THR A 299 20.27 -15.44 -1.77
N GLU A 300 19.86 -14.68 -0.76
CA GLU A 300 20.75 -13.98 0.17
C GLU A 300 21.00 -14.78 1.46
N ASP A 301 20.48 -16.00 1.55
CA ASP A 301 20.61 -16.91 2.69
C ASP A 301 20.13 -16.25 4.00
N ILE A 302 19.05 -15.48 3.92
CA ILE A 302 18.45 -14.80 5.07
C ILE A 302 17.61 -15.81 5.84
N SER A 303 17.85 -15.90 7.14
CA SER A 303 17.17 -16.87 8.00
C SER A 303 15.69 -16.52 8.17
N PRO A 304 14.77 -17.51 8.32
CA PRO A 304 13.34 -17.23 8.47
C PRO A 304 12.97 -16.38 9.70
N ASP A 305 13.81 -16.32 10.72
CA ASP A 305 13.64 -15.43 11.88
C ASP A 305 14.02 -13.97 11.58
N GLN A 306 14.76 -13.73 10.50
CA GLN A 306 15.22 -12.43 10.04
C GLN A 306 14.47 -11.88 8.83
N LEU A 307 13.83 -12.75 8.03
CA LEU A 307 12.91 -12.37 6.96
C LEU A 307 11.73 -13.35 6.90
N TRP A 308 10.61 -12.97 7.52
CA TRP A 308 9.39 -13.75 7.59
C TRP A 308 8.53 -13.55 6.34
N LEU A 309 8.17 -14.64 5.65
CA LEU A 309 7.19 -14.59 4.56
C LEU A 309 5.77 -14.42 5.08
N GLU A 310 4.87 -13.85 4.27
CA GLU A 310 3.46 -13.60 4.66
C GLU A 310 2.80 -14.86 5.27
N ARG A 311 3.01 -16.04 4.66
CA ARG A 311 2.43 -17.30 5.16
C ARG A 311 2.95 -17.69 6.54
N GLU A 312 4.23 -17.45 6.80
CA GLU A 312 4.88 -17.78 8.06
C GLU A 312 4.43 -16.82 9.17
N GLN A 313 4.25 -15.54 8.83
CA GLN A 313 3.67 -14.55 9.75
C GLN A 313 2.23 -14.89 10.12
N ILE A 314 1.40 -15.23 9.13
CA ILE A 314 0.00 -15.66 9.35
C ILE A 314 -0.04 -16.86 10.29
N GLU A 315 0.82 -17.86 10.08
CA GLU A 315 0.88 -19.05 10.93
C GLU A 315 1.31 -18.68 12.36
N PHE A 316 2.36 -17.88 12.51
CA PHE A 316 2.89 -17.50 13.82
C PHE A 316 1.90 -16.68 14.64
N PHE A 317 1.31 -15.65 14.04
CA PHE A 317 0.30 -14.84 14.70
C PHE A 317 -1.02 -15.57 14.89
N GLY A 318 -1.29 -16.61 14.10
CA GLY A 318 -2.37 -17.56 14.36
C GLY A 318 -2.19 -18.31 15.68
N GLN A 319 -0.94 -18.55 16.10
CA GLN A 319 -0.57 -19.23 17.35
C GLN A 319 -0.30 -18.25 18.51
N ARG A 320 0.07 -17.00 18.19
CA ARG A 320 0.50 -15.95 19.13
C ARG A 320 -0.30 -14.66 18.92
N GLU A 321 -1.62 -14.74 19.13
CA GLU A 321 -2.51 -13.56 19.01
C GLU A 321 -2.09 -12.41 19.95
N ASP A 322 -1.44 -12.75 21.07
CA ASP A 322 -0.89 -11.80 22.06
C ASP A 322 0.23 -10.92 21.50
N LEU A 323 0.87 -11.32 20.39
CA LEU A 323 1.98 -10.63 19.77
C LEU A 323 1.59 -9.87 18.50
N LEU A 324 0.29 -9.81 18.16
CA LEU A 324 -0.17 -9.08 16.97
C LEU A 324 0.27 -7.61 17.02
N PRO A 325 0.98 -7.10 16.01
CA PRO A 325 1.26 -5.68 15.86
C PRO A 325 -0.04 -4.87 15.89
N GLY A 326 -0.10 -3.77 16.66
CA GLY A 326 -1.32 -2.97 16.84
C GLY A 326 -2.31 -3.52 17.89
N SER A 327 -1.99 -4.63 18.57
CA SER A 327 -2.72 -5.05 19.78
C SER A 327 -2.29 -4.23 21.00
N LYS A 328 -2.75 -4.58 22.21
CA LYS A 328 -2.48 -3.85 23.48
C LYS A 328 -0.98 -3.56 23.79
N ASN A 329 -0.05 -4.13 23.02
CA ASN A 329 1.39 -3.91 23.12
C ASN A 329 1.88 -2.60 22.45
N ASP A 330 1.10 -1.97 21.57
CA ASP A 330 1.47 -0.70 20.92
C ASP A 330 1.08 0.54 21.77
N GLN A 331 0.46 0.33 22.95
CA GLN A 331 0.37 1.40 23.94
C GLN A 331 1.72 1.50 24.64
N PRO A 332 2.43 2.64 24.56
CA PRO A 332 3.59 2.84 25.41
C PRO A 332 3.11 2.65 26.85
N GLN A 333 3.71 1.70 27.57
CA GLN A 333 3.53 1.61 29.01
C GLN A 333 4.13 2.88 29.62
N GLY A 334 3.33 3.94 29.63
CA GLY A 334 3.52 5.09 30.48
C GLY A 334 3.28 4.62 31.90
N ASP A 335 4.36 4.15 32.52
CA ASP A 335 4.64 4.27 33.95
C ASP A 335 6.07 3.78 34.17
N VAL A 336 7.04 4.58 33.69
CA VAL A 336 8.31 4.66 34.43
C VAL A 336 7.95 5.38 35.71
N LEU A 337 7.74 4.60 36.77
CA LEU A 337 7.73 5.07 38.15
C LEU A 337 8.98 5.92 38.36
N ILE A 338 8.80 7.24 38.37
CA ILE A 338 9.76 8.15 38.99
C ILE A 338 9.65 7.84 40.47
N ASP A 339 10.53 6.97 40.96
CA ASP A 339 10.72 6.77 42.39
C ASP A 339 11.23 8.09 42.98
N ASP A 340 10.35 8.74 43.74
CA ASP A 340 10.65 9.82 44.66
C ASP A 340 11.66 9.33 45.71
N ALA A 341 12.95 9.52 45.43
CA ALA A 341 14.00 9.40 46.43
C ALA A 341 14.57 10.80 46.78
N VAL A 342 13.70 11.66 47.32
CA VAL A 342 14.15 12.72 48.23
C VAL A 342 14.06 12.16 49.65
N GLN A 343 15.17 11.68 50.20
CA GLN A 343 15.62 11.92 51.58
C GLN A 343 16.77 11.00 51.99
N SER A 344 17.99 11.51 51.87
CA SER A 344 19.00 11.34 52.93
C SER A 344 20.13 12.34 52.70
N GLY A 345 20.12 13.42 53.48
CA GLY A 345 21.24 14.35 53.53
C GLY A 345 22.44 13.79 54.27
N GLN A 346 23.63 14.20 53.86
CA GLN A 346 24.83 14.40 54.69
C GLN A 346 25.73 15.38 53.92
N ARG A 347 25.78 16.65 54.33
CA ARG A 347 26.95 17.24 54.99
C ARG A 347 28.28 16.58 54.59
N LEU A 348 29.15 17.32 53.90
CA LEU A 348 30.44 17.74 54.45
C LEU A 348 31.07 18.86 53.59
N SER A 349 31.66 19.78 54.31
CA SER A 349 32.44 20.95 53.92
C SER A 349 33.76 20.64 53.20
N ALA A 350 34.12 21.48 52.22
CA ALA A 350 35.39 22.22 52.14
C ALA A 350 35.31 23.24 51.00
#